data_AF-A0A496PQ18-F1
#
_entry.id   AF-A0A496PQ18-F1
#
_cell.length_a   1.000
_cell.length_b   1.000
_cell.length_c   1.000
_cell.angle_alpha   90.00
_cell.angle_beta   90.00
_cell.angle_gamma   90.00
#
_symmetry.space_group_name_H-M   'P 1'
#
loop_
_entity.id
_entity.type
_entity.pdbx_description
1 polymer ?
#
loop_
_entity_poly.entity_id
_entity_poly.type
_entity_poly.pdbx_seq_one_letter_code
_entity_poly.pdbx_strand_id
1 'polypeptide(L)'
;MKITIIGAGNAGLSHAAMITKQGHQVTIVKTTRLMYDDTFDVLSRTKQIEYEKDGEKGVVSIEKATRDIPDAVSQADVIFILTQSIAHESLSELISPHLRSGQILLVSPGYAGSFYFSTKCKGKGVVFAEGESIPFDSRITAPGKVSICFENIRNPIGVFPSEKTDETLKILQEIIPRFTARQNVLESAFHNPNLIVHTVGTIMSVARIEHSKGDFWMYRESFTPTIMKLVGDLDAEKIAILEYFELPTQSFGESFQFRTYDDLSADPMEALRHYAQYGSPKGPVDAQTRYITEDVPMGLCFMSSIGRKANIPTPVCDALISITSAMHQKDYCAEGRTLGQLGIDHYSVGELKNILKKGFPPDA
;
A
#
# COMPACT_ATOMS: atom_id res chain seq x y z
N MET A 1 -17.15 -0.39 16.12
CA MET A 1 -15.74 -0.64 16.51
C MET A 1 -15.03 0.69 16.72
N LYS A 2 -13.94 0.66 17.49
CA LYS A 2 -12.98 1.74 17.66
C LYS A 2 -11.86 1.58 16.63
N ILE A 3 -11.72 2.56 15.75
CA ILE A 3 -10.77 2.52 14.63
C ILE A 3 -9.75 3.62 14.82
N THR A 4 -8.47 3.28 14.77
CA THR A 4 -7.38 4.26 14.79
C THR A 4 -6.73 4.34 13.43
N ILE A 5 -6.62 5.54 12.88
CA ILE A 5 -5.96 5.81 11.60
C ILE A 5 -4.67 6.57 11.87
N ILE A 6 -3.54 5.93 11.59
CA ILE A 6 -2.22 6.54 11.63
C ILE A 6 -1.94 7.16 10.27
N GLY A 7 -1.96 8.49 10.22
CA GLY A 7 -1.83 9.26 8.98
C GLY A 7 -2.98 10.27 8.85
N ALA A 8 -2.64 11.55 8.74
CA ALA A 8 -3.60 12.65 8.57
C ALA A 8 -3.44 13.37 7.22
N GLY A 9 -3.01 12.62 6.19
CA GLY A 9 -2.95 13.08 4.80
C GLY A 9 -4.22 12.75 4.02
N ASN A 10 -4.13 12.80 2.69
CA ASN A 10 -5.25 12.53 1.78
C ASN A 10 -6.00 11.22 2.11
N ALA A 11 -5.27 10.10 2.17
CA ALA A 11 -5.84 8.79 2.48
C ALA A 11 -6.42 8.74 3.90
N GLY A 12 -5.70 9.30 4.88
CA GLY A 12 -6.15 9.33 6.28
C GLY A 12 -7.51 10.01 6.44
N LEU A 13 -7.69 11.17 5.82
CA LEU A 13 -8.96 11.92 5.91
C LEU A 13 -10.10 11.23 5.17
N SER A 14 -9.87 10.70 3.96
CA SER A 14 -10.92 10.01 3.22
C SER A 14 -11.39 8.74 3.94
N HIS A 15 -10.46 7.95 4.46
CA HIS A 15 -10.79 6.75 5.23
C HIS A 15 -11.49 7.12 6.53
N ALA A 16 -11.01 8.12 7.26
CA ALA A 16 -11.69 8.58 8.46
C ALA A 16 -13.12 9.02 8.17
N ALA A 17 -13.33 9.75 7.07
CA ALA A 17 -14.66 10.20 6.69
C ALA A 17 -15.60 9.03 6.40
N MET A 18 -15.17 8.10 5.53
CA MET A 18 -16.00 6.98 5.10
C MET A 18 -16.23 5.95 6.22
N ILE A 19 -15.22 5.67 7.02
CA ILE A 19 -15.33 4.75 8.18
C ILE A 19 -16.26 5.33 9.25
N THR A 20 -16.21 6.64 9.48
CA THR A 20 -17.16 7.31 10.40
C THR A 20 -18.57 7.27 9.84
N LYS A 21 -18.76 7.46 8.53
CA LYS A 21 -20.07 7.34 7.85
C LYS A 21 -20.68 5.93 7.98
N GLN A 22 -19.85 4.89 8.07
CA GLN A 22 -20.28 3.51 8.37
C GLN A 22 -20.63 3.28 9.86
N GLY A 23 -20.56 4.31 10.71
CA GLY A 23 -20.97 4.24 12.12
C GLY A 23 -19.87 3.79 13.09
N HIS A 24 -18.61 3.83 12.68
CA HIS A 24 -17.47 3.50 13.55
C HIS A 24 -16.90 4.74 14.26
N GLN A 25 -16.30 4.53 15.43
CA GLN A 25 -15.62 5.58 16.18
C GLN A 25 -14.20 5.71 15.67
N VAL A 26 -13.86 6.84 15.02
CA VAL A 26 -12.55 7.03 14.40
C VAL A 26 -11.67 7.97 15.23
N THR A 27 -10.45 7.52 15.54
CA THR A 27 -9.36 8.36 16.05
C THR A 27 -8.31 8.55 14.96
N ILE A 28 -7.95 9.79 14.63
CA ILE A 28 -6.85 10.11 13.70
C ILE A 28 -5.60 10.45 14.50
N VAL A 29 -4.48 9.86 14.10
CA VAL A 29 -3.16 10.13 14.67
C VAL A 29 -2.26 10.76 13.63
N LYS A 30 -1.56 11.83 14.02
CA LYS A 30 -0.52 12.44 13.19
C LYS A 30 0.83 12.45 13.88
N THR A 31 1.79 11.75 13.28
CA THR A 31 3.12 11.53 13.86
C THR A 31 4.12 12.66 13.55
N THR A 32 3.92 13.45 12.48
CA THR A 32 4.85 14.52 12.07
C THR A 32 4.14 15.88 11.93
N ARG A 33 4.92 16.96 11.80
CA ARG A 33 4.41 18.33 11.51
C ARG A 33 4.76 18.81 10.09
N LEU A 34 5.25 17.92 9.22
CA LEU A 34 5.86 18.30 7.93
C LEU A 34 4.84 18.74 6.87
N MET A 35 3.67 18.11 6.81
CA MET A 35 2.63 18.38 5.81
C MET A 35 1.25 18.36 6.46
N TYR A 36 0.31 19.16 5.95
CA TYR A 36 -1.10 19.19 6.37
C TYR A 36 -1.30 19.47 7.88
N ASP A 37 -0.48 20.34 8.49
CA ASP A 37 -0.62 20.70 9.92
C ASP A 37 -1.83 21.56 10.19
N ASP A 38 -2.15 22.47 9.27
CA ASP A 38 -3.39 23.24 9.22
C ASP A 38 -4.65 22.35 9.27
N THR A 39 -4.67 21.28 8.48
CA THR A 39 -5.75 20.30 8.45
C THR A 39 -5.86 19.60 9.80
N PHE A 40 -4.75 19.15 10.37
CA PHE A 40 -4.75 18.49 11.67
C PHE A 40 -5.20 19.42 12.81
N ASP A 41 -4.81 20.69 12.77
CA ASP A 41 -5.24 21.70 13.72
C ASP A 41 -6.77 21.89 13.69
N VAL A 42 -7.36 21.98 12.49
CA VAL A 42 -8.83 21.99 12.33
C VAL A 42 -9.44 20.73 12.95
N LEU A 43 -8.97 19.54 12.59
CA LEU A 43 -9.49 18.27 13.12
C LEU A 43 -9.40 18.18 14.64
N SER A 44 -8.31 18.65 15.23
CA SER A 44 -8.12 18.62 16.69
C SER A 44 -9.09 19.52 17.46
N ARG A 45 -9.54 20.60 16.82
CA ARG A 45 -10.48 21.58 17.41
C ARG A 45 -11.93 21.22 17.16
N THR A 46 -12.27 20.91 15.91
CA THR A 46 -13.66 20.71 15.48
C THR A 46 -14.10 19.26 15.56
N LYS A 47 -13.15 18.32 15.45
CA LYS A 47 -13.41 16.89 15.26
C LYS A 47 -14.28 16.60 14.04
N GLN A 48 -14.34 17.51 13.07
CA GLN A 48 -15.19 17.39 11.90
C GLN A 48 -14.35 17.23 10.63
N ILE A 49 -14.80 16.35 9.74
CA ILE A 49 -14.27 16.20 8.39
C ILE A 49 -15.39 16.53 7.42
N GLU A 50 -15.16 17.53 6.56
CA GLU A 50 -15.98 17.76 5.39
C GLU A 50 -15.51 16.83 4.26
N TYR A 51 -16.44 16.10 3.65
CA TYR A 51 -16.13 15.23 2.51
C TYR A 51 -16.98 15.59 1.30
N GLU A 52 -16.42 15.33 0.12
CA GLU A 52 -17.12 15.31 -1.17
C GLU A 52 -16.81 14.00 -1.88
N LYS A 53 -17.83 13.22 -2.24
CA LYS A 53 -17.69 11.94 -2.96
C LYS A 53 -18.86 11.79 -3.93
N ASP A 54 -18.57 11.53 -5.20
CA ASP A 54 -19.59 11.31 -6.24
C ASP A 54 -20.66 12.45 -6.31
N GLY A 55 -20.22 13.69 -6.06
CA GLY A 55 -21.09 14.88 -6.00
C GLY A 55 -21.85 15.06 -4.67
N GLU A 56 -21.86 14.06 -3.79
CA GLU A 56 -22.41 14.17 -2.44
C GLU A 56 -21.43 14.91 -1.52
N LYS A 57 -21.92 15.95 -0.83
CA LYS A 57 -21.17 16.67 0.20
C LYS A 57 -21.74 16.37 1.57
N GLY A 58 -20.88 16.18 2.56
CA GLY A 58 -21.30 15.91 3.93
C GLY A 58 -20.24 16.26 4.96
N VAL A 59 -20.64 16.18 6.23
CA VAL A 59 -19.77 16.39 7.38
C VAL A 59 -19.93 15.20 8.32
N VAL A 60 -18.82 14.66 8.79
CA VAL A 60 -18.81 13.62 9.82
C VAL A 60 -17.97 14.04 11.02
N SER A 61 -18.33 13.53 12.20
CA SER A 61 -17.64 13.80 13.45
C SER A 61 -16.80 12.61 13.87
N ILE A 62 -15.48 12.77 13.86
CA ILE A 62 -14.55 11.77 14.40
C ILE A 62 -14.53 11.84 15.94
N GLU A 63 -14.07 10.78 16.59
CA GLU A 63 -13.95 10.74 18.05
C GLU A 63 -12.86 11.71 18.54
N LYS A 64 -11.68 11.64 17.91
CA LYS A 64 -10.49 12.37 18.33
C LYS A 64 -9.48 12.53 17.19
N ALA A 65 -8.80 13.67 17.13
CA ALA A 65 -7.54 13.83 16.42
C ALA A 65 -6.43 14.11 17.44
N THR A 66 -5.37 13.31 17.44
CA THR A 66 -4.35 13.31 18.50
C THR A 66 -2.95 13.02 17.97
N ARG A 67 -1.95 13.31 18.80
CA ARG A 67 -0.56 12.87 18.62
C ARG A 67 -0.13 11.88 19.69
N ASP A 68 -1.01 11.60 20.65
CA ASP A 68 -0.82 10.59 21.69
C ASP A 68 -1.05 9.20 21.09
N ILE A 69 0.04 8.55 20.70
CA ILE A 69 0.06 7.21 20.12
C ILE A 69 -0.30 6.14 21.15
N PRO A 70 0.28 6.12 22.37
CA PRO A 70 -0.10 5.14 23.39
C PRO A 70 -1.62 5.08 23.63
N ASP A 71 -2.26 6.24 23.80
CA ASP A 71 -3.71 6.32 24.01
C ASP A 71 -4.50 5.86 22.79
N ALA A 72 -4.17 6.37 21.60
CA ALA A 72 -4.90 6.06 20.38
C ALA A 72 -4.77 4.59 19.95
N VAL A 73 -3.58 3.99 20.11
CA VAL A 73 -3.32 2.61 19.71
C VAL A 73 -3.94 1.63 20.69
N SER A 74 -3.77 1.83 22.01
CA SER A 74 -4.23 0.86 23.01
C SER A 74 -5.76 0.70 23.05
N GLN A 75 -6.51 1.75 22.69
CA GLN A 75 -7.97 1.73 22.67
C GLN A 75 -8.60 1.16 21.39
N ALA A 76 -7.83 0.99 20.32
CA ALA A 76 -8.35 0.57 19.02
C ALA A 76 -8.70 -0.93 18.99
N ASP A 77 -9.71 -1.28 18.20
CA ASP A 77 -9.97 -2.66 17.75
C ASP A 77 -9.20 -2.93 16.46
N VAL A 78 -9.24 -1.97 15.53
CA VAL A 78 -8.53 -2.02 14.24
C VAL A 78 -7.73 -0.74 14.03
N ILE A 79 -6.49 -0.89 13.56
CA ILE A 79 -5.55 0.19 13.31
C ILE A 79 -5.20 0.19 11.82
N PHE A 80 -5.37 1.34 11.16
CA PHE A 80 -4.95 1.54 9.78
C PHE A 80 -3.66 2.37 9.74
N ILE A 81 -2.62 1.86 9.10
CA ILE A 81 -1.42 2.64 8.74
C ILE A 81 -1.62 3.14 7.32
N LEU A 82 -1.92 4.45 7.19
CA LEU A 82 -2.17 5.14 5.92
C LEU A 82 -1.12 6.23 5.67
N THR A 83 0.15 5.85 5.84
CA THR A 83 1.32 6.66 5.55
C THR A 83 2.04 6.14 4.31
N GLN A 84 3.04 6.88 3.82
CA GLN A 84 3.94 6.32 2.82
C GLN A 84 4.71 5.14 3.39
N SER A 85 4.99 4.17 2.55
CA SER A 85 5.59 2.89 2.94
C SER A 85 7.03 3.02 3.43
N ILE A 86 7.73 4.08 3.06
CA ILE A 86 9.04 4.47 3.60
C ILE A 86 9.02 4.77 5.11
N ALA A 87 7.85 5.11 5.67
CA ALA A 87 7.73 5.44 7.08
C ALA A 87 7.49 4.22 7.98
N HIS A 88 7.17 3.05 7.40
CA HIS A 88 6.71 1.88 8.16
C HIS A 88 7.71 1.40 9.21
N GLU A 89 9.01 1.39 8.89
CA GLU A 89 10.05 0.99 9.84
C GLU A 89 10.04 1.88 11.09
N SER A 90 10.20 3.20 10.92
CA SER A 90 10.16 4.14 12.04
C SER A 90 8.82 4.14 12.80
N LEU A 91 7.70 3.98 12.09
CA LEU A 91 6.39 3.84 12.72
C LEU A 91 6.26 2.55 13.52
N SER A 92 6.89 1.46 13.08
CA SER A 92 6.87 0.20 13.80
C SER A 92 7.53 0.31 15.17
N GLU A 93 8.61 1.08 15.31
CA GLU A 93 9.24 1.35 16.61
C GLU A 93 8.31 2.11 17.55
N LEU A 94 7.57 3.06 16.99
CA LEU A 94 6.70 3.94 17.75
C LEU A 94 5.38 3.29 18.16
N ILE A 95 4.85 2.38 17.33
CA ILE A 95 3.51 1.80 17.50
C ILE A 95 3.56 0.43 18.19
N SER A 96 4.52 -0.41 17.83
CA SER A 96 4.58 -1.80 18.31
C SER A 96 4.59 -1.96 19.85
N PRO A 97 5.19 -1.05 20.65
CA PRO A 97 5.12 -1.13 22.11
C PRO A 97 3.70 -1.03 22.68
N HIS A 98 2.78 -0.39 21.96
CA HIS A 98 1.42 -0.10 22.43
C HIS A 98 0.35 -1.06 21.88
N LEU A 99 0.73 -1.95 20.97
CA LEU A 99 -0.16 -2.97 20.43
C LEU A 99 -0.47 -4.04 21.49
N ARG A 100 -1.73 -4.46 21.53
CA ARG A 100 -2.26 -5.47 22.45
C ARG A 100 -2.92 -6.64 21.71
N SER A 101 -3.06 -7.76 22.40
CA SER A 101 -3.74 -8.95 21.88
C SER A 101 -5.16 -8.64 21.42
N GLY A 102 -5.56 -9.26 20.31
CA GLY A 102 -6.89 -9.13 19.70
C GLY A 102 -7.06 -7.93 18.76
N GLN A 103 -6.01 -7.13 18.53
CA GLN A 103 -6.05 -6.04 17.55
C GLN A 103 -5.72 -6.53 16.14
N ILE A 104 -6.28 -5.82 15.15
CA ILE A 104 -5.90 -5.94 13.75
C ILE A 104 -5.14 -4.67 13.34
N LEU A 105 -3.94 -4.82 12.78
CA LEU A 105 -3.18 -3.72 12.19
C LEU A 105 -3.10 -3.90 10.67
N LEU A 106 -3.79 -3.04 9.92
CA LEU A 106 -3.80 -3.02 8.46
C LEU A 106 -2.84 -1.95 7.93
N VAL A 107 -1.88 -2.35 7.11
CA VAL A 107 -0.92 -1.46 6.46
C VAL A 107 -1.31 -1.27 4.99
N SER A 108 -1.54 -0.03 4.55
CA SER A 108 -1.87 0.25 3.14
C SER A 108 -1.30 1.59 2.64
N PRO A 109 -0.49 1.58 1.55
CA PRO A 109 -0.05 0.39 0.79
C PRO A 109 0.89 -0.48 1.62
N GLY A 110 0.84 -1.81 1.46
CA GLY A 110 1.60 -2.76 2.29
C GLY A 110 3.08 -2.87 1.95
N TYR A 111 3.38 -3.37 0.74
CA TYR A 111 4.74 -3.71 0.28
C TYR A 111 5.51 -4.63 1.25
N ALA A 112 4.86 -5.56 1.95
CA ALA A 112 5.48 -6.36 3.02
C ALA A 112 5.90 -5.55 4.27
N GLY A 113 5.39 -4.32 4.41
CA GLY A 113 5.68 -3.44 5.54
C GLY A 113 5.12 -3.92 6.87
N SER A 114 4.13 -4.82 6.87
CA SER A 114 3.62 -5.45 8.09
C SER A 114 4.68 -6.29 8.82
N PHE A 115 5.74 -6.73 8.13
CA PHE A 115 6.86 -7.45 8.76
C PHE A 115 7.63 -6.60 9.77
N TYR A 116 7.77 -5.29 9.56
CA TYR A 116 8.38 -4.41 10.56
C TYR A 116 7.61 -4.42 11.89
N PHE A 117 6.29 -4.45 11.83
CA PHE A 117 5.44 -4.47 13.03
C PHE A 117 5.37 -5.86 13.66
N SER A 118 5.17 -6.89 12.83
CA SER A 118 4.94 -8.25 13.31
C SER A 118 6.18 -8.90 13.92
N THR A 119 7.37 -8.62 13.40
CA THR A 119 8.64 -9.08 14.02
C THR A 119 8.88 -8.49 15.40
N LYS A 120 8.31 -7.31 15.70
CA LYS A 120 8.35 -6.66 17.03
C LYS A 120 7.20 -7.08 17.95
N CYS A 121 6.24 -7.84 17.43
CA CYS A 121 5.01 -8.23 18.11
C CYS A 121 4.83 -9.75 18.18
N LYS A 122 5.92 -10.52 18.08
CA LYS A 122 5.89 -11.99 18.23
C LYS A 122 5.20 -12.38 19.54
N GLY A 123 4.28 -13.34 19.46
CA GLY A 123 3.52 -13.81 20.62
C GLY A 123 2.49 -12.82 21.22
N LYS A 124 2.35 -11.59 20.71
CA LYS A 124 1.40 -10.61 21.26
C LYS A 124 -0.07 -10.86 20.94
N GLY A 125 -0.38 -11.78 20.02
CA GLY A 125 -1.75 -12.04 19.57
C GLY A 125 -2.35 -10.91 18.73
N VAL A 126 -1.51 -10.13 18.04
CA VAL A 126 -1.92 -9.11 17.06
C VAL A 126 -1.99 -9.76 15.69
N VAL A 127 -3.05 -9.48 14.93
CA VAL A 127 -3.17 -9.88 13.53
C VAL A 127 -2.78 -8.71 12.64
N PHE A 128 -2.01 -8.99 11.59
CA PHE A 128 -1.57 -8.00 10.63
C PHE A 128 -2.28 -8.22 9.30
N ALA A 129 -2.59 -7.14 8.60
CA ALA A 129 -3.13 -7.17 7.26
C ALA A 129 -2.38 -6.18 6.36
N GLU A 130 -2.37 -6.44 5.06
CA GLU A 130 -1.81 -5.55 4.06
C GLU A 130 -2.79 -5.34 2.93
N GLY A 131 -2.95 -4.09 2.49
CA GLY A 131 -3.59 -3.80 1.22
C GLY A 131 -2.57 -3.64 0.10
N GLU A 132 -2.89 -4.16 -1.09
CA GLU A 132 -2.13 -3.88 -2.32
C GLU A 132 -2.06 -2.37 -2.59
N SER A 133 -3.17 -1.68 -2.35
CA SER A 133 -3.30 -0.23 -2.48
C SER A 133 -4.38 0.29 -1.53
N ILE A 134 -4.52 1.61 -1.46
CA ILE A 134 -5.58 2.26 -0.68
C ILE A 134 -6.94 2.20 -1.40
N PRO A 135 -8.05 1.95 -0.68
CA PRO A 135 -9.41 1.96 -1.23
C PRO A 135 -9.87 3.24 -1.92
N PHE A 136 -9.46 4.39 -1.40
CA PHE A 136 -9.92 5.70 -1.85
C PHE A 136 -8.76 6.52 -2.41
N ASP A 137 -8.86 6.98 -3.64
CA ASP A 137 -8.03 8.07 -4.15
C ASP A 137 -8.72 9.40 -3.82
N SER A 138 -7.99 10.26 -3.11
CA SER A 138 -8.56 11.49 -2.56
C SER A 138 -7.55 12.62 -2.54
N ARG A 139 -8.05 13.85 -2.47
CA ARG A 139 -7.25 15.06 -2.32
C ARG A 139 -7.86 15.95 -1.25
N ILE A 140 -7.04 16.39 -0.29
CA ILE A 140 -7.39 17.47 0.62
C ILE A 140 -7.53 18.74 -0.23
N THR A 141 -8.70 19.38 -0.18
CA THR A 141 -9.01 20.57 -0.98
C THR A 141 -9.00 21.84 -0.14
N ALA A 142 -9.13 21.72 1.19
CA ALA A 142 -8.96 22.77 2.17
C ALA A 142 -8.70 22.14 3.55
N PRO A 143 -8.22 22.89 4.56
CA PRO A 143 -8.07 22.39 5.92
C PRO A 143 -9.35 21.74 6.46
N GLY A 144 -9.27 20.46 6.83
CA GLY A 144 -10.42 19.67 7.31
C GLY A 144 -11.37 19.16 6.22
N LYS A 145 -11.07 19.42 4.93
CA LYS A 145 -11.92 19.04 3.79
C LYS A 145 -11.21 18.13 2.80
N VAL A 146 -11.86 17.03 2.43
CA VAL A 146 -11.33 16.04 1.49
C VAL A 146 -12.31 15.75 0.35
N SER A 147 -11.80 15.70 -0.88
CA SER A 147 -12.52 15.18 -2.05
C SER A 147 -12.07 13.76 -2.34
N ILE A 148 -13.02 12.83 -2.45
CA ILE A 148 -12.79 11.44 -2.81
C ILE A 148 -13.12 11.31 -4.29
N CYS A 149 -12.08 11.17 -5.10
CA CYS A 149 -12.17 11.22 -6.56
C CYS A 149 -12.43 9.84 -7.16
N PHE A 150 -11.98 8.78 -6.48
CA PHE A 150 -12.12 7.41 -6.95
C PHE A 150 -12.17 6.43 -5.78
N GLU A 151 -12.92 5.36 -5.95
CA GLU A 151 -13.02 4.24 -5.02
C GLU A 151 -12.89 2.93 -5.82
N ASN A 152 -11.91 2.09 -5.46
CA ASN A 152 -11.76 0.79 -6.12
C ASN A 152 -13.03 -0.07 -5.92
N ILE A 153 -13.40 -0.83 -6.93
CA ILE A 153 -14.51 -1.80 -6.87
C ILE A 153 -14.18 -2.95 -5.92
N ARG A 154 -12.93 -3.40 -5.93
CA ARG A 154 -12.41 -4.45 -5.04
C ARG A 154 -11.06 -4.03 -4.48
N ASN A 155 -10.83 -4.34 -3.22
CA ASN A 155 -9.60 -4.04 -2.49
C ASN A 155 -9.02 -5.33 -1.93
N PRO A 156 -8.11 -6.01 -2.65
CA PRO A 156 -7.48 -7.22 -2.15
C PRO A 156 -6.57 -6.92 -0.96
N ILE A 157 -6.68 -7.75 0.07
CA ILE A 157 -5.87 -7.67 1.27
C ILE A 157 -5.28 -9.04 1.64
N GLY A 158 -4.00 -9.04 2.01
CA GLY A 158 -3.35 -10.20 2.61
C GLY A 158 -3.41 -10.14 4.13
N VAL A 159 -3.50 -11.29 4.81
CA VAL A 159 -3.49 -11.37 6.28
C VAL A 159 -2.28 -12.19 6.75
N PHE A 160 -1.72 -11.80 7.90
CA PHE A 160 -0.64 -12.46 8.59
C PHE A 160 -0.96 -12.59 10.10
N PRO A 161 -0.98 -13.82 10.64
CA PRO A 161 -0.80 -15.09 9.94
C PRO A 161 -2.02 -15.46 9.07
N SER A 162 -1.81 -16.15 7.95
CA SER A 162 -2.89 -16.38 6.97
C SER A 162 -3.96 -17.39 7.40
N GLU A 163 -3.73 -18.18 8.45
CA GLU A 163 -4.80 -18.96 9.07
C GLU A 163 -5.92 -18.09 9.67
N LYS A 164 -5.67 -16.79 9.82
CA LYS A 164 -6.59 -15.79 10.35
C LYS A 164 -7.33 -15.01 9.27
N THR A 165 -7.13 -15.33 7.98
CA THR A 165 -7.66 -14.56 6.86
C THR A 165 -9.19 -14.41 6.92
N ASP A 166 -9.93 -15.51 7.06
CA ASP A 166 -11.40 -15.46 6.98
C ASP A 166 -12.03 -14.65 8.13
N GLU A 167 -11.57 -14.87 9.37
CA GLU A 167 -12.08 -14.13 10.54
C GLU A 167 -11.71 -12.64 10.47
N THR A 168 -10.50 -12.32 10.01
CA THR A 168 -10.01 -10.95 9.88
C THR A 168 -10.70 -10.21 8.75
N LEU A 169 -10.89 -10.87 7.59
CA LEU A 169 -11.58 -10.29 6.44
C LEU A 169 -13.02 -9.92 6.81
N LYS A 170 -13.73 -10.80 7.54
CA LYS A 170 -15.10 -10.53 7.99
C LYS A 170 -15.18 -9.25 8.82
N ILE A 171 -14.27 -9.06 9.77
CA ILE A 171 -14.20 -7.84 10.60
C ILE A 171 -13.87 -6.61 9.73
N LEU A 172 -12.91 -6.72 8.82
CA LEU A 172 -12.51 -5.62 7.95
C LEU A 172 -13.61 -5.23 6.94
N GLN A 173 -14.42 -6.19 6.49
CA GLN A 173 -15.56 -5.95 5.59
C GLN A 173 -16.72 -5.21 6.28
N GLU A 174 -16.86 -5.29 7.61
CA GLU A 174 -17.77 -4.40 8.35
C GLU A 174 -17.34 -2.93 8.26
N ILE A 175 -16.04 -2.68 8.10
CA ILE A 175 -15.45 -1.34 8.03
C ILE A 175 -15.42 -0.82 6.59
N ILE A 176 -14.92 -1.64 5.66
CA ILE A 176 -14.90 -1.37 4.22
C ILE A 176 -15.38 -2.62 3.49
N PRO A 177 -16.66 -2.65 3.04
CA PRO A 177 -17.27 -3.85 2.44
C PRO A 177 -16.56 -4.38 1.18
N ARG A 178 -15.79 -3.53 0.50
CA ARG A 178 -15.08 -3.86 -0.74
C ARG A 178 -13.75 -4.60 -0.53
N PHE A 179 -13.38 -4.93 0.71
CA PHE A 179 -12.21 -5.77 0.95
C PHE A 179 -12.42 -7.20 0.46
N THR A 180 -11.39 -7.78 -0.15
CA THR A 180 -11.37 -9.16 -0.67
C THR A 180 -10.08 -9.84 -0.22
N ALA A 181 -10.08 -11.17 -0.06
CA ALA A 181 -8.90 -11.87 0.43
C ALA A 181 -7.86 -12.15 -0.67
N ARG A 182 -6.59 -11.98 -0.27
CA ARG A 182 -5.42 -12.67 -0.80
C ARG A 182 -5.03 -13.79 0.17
N GLN A 183 -4.26 -14.77 -0.29
CA GLN A 183 -3.80 -15.91 0.50
C GLN A 183 -2.96 -15.47 1.69
N ASN A 184 -2.09 -14.45 1.54
CA ASN A 184 -1.33 -13.84 2.65
C ASN A 184 -0.75 -12.47 2.27
N VAL A 185 -0.03 -11.83 3.20
CA VAL A 185 0.61 -10.52 3.01
C VAL A 185 1.67 -10.51 1.90
N LEU A 186 2.35 -11.64 1.61
CA LEU A 186 3.34 -11.72 0.54
C LEU A 186 2.68 -11.62 -0.84
N GLU A 187 1.57 -12.32 -1.04
CA GLU A 187 0.76 -12.19 -2.25
C GLU A 187 0.30 -10.72 -2.43
N SER A 188 -0.22 -10.11 -1.36
CA SER A 188 -0.65 -8.70 -1.41
C SER A 188 0.49 -7.73 -1.71
N ALA A 189 1.72 -8.00 -1.25
CA ALA A 189 2.87 -7.15 -1.54
C ALA A 189 3.25 -7.17 -3.03
N PHE A 190 3.18 -8.35 -3.66
CA PHE A 190 3.53 -8.53 -5.08
C PHE A 190 2.43 -8.11 -6.04
N HIS A 191 1.16 -8.22 -5.65
CA HIS A 191 0.04 -7.73 -6.46
C HIS A 191 -0.22 -6.23 -6.33
N ASN A 192 0.62 -5.48 -5.59
CA ASN A 192 0.58 -4.03 -5.65
C ASN A 192 0.92 -3.57 -7.08
N PRO A 193 -0.02 -2.94 -7.81
CA PRO A 193 0.18 -2.57 -9.22
C PRO A 193 1.33 -1.58 -9.40
N ASN A 194 1.57 -0.72 -8.40
CA ASN A 194 2.55 0.35 -8.47
C ASN A 194 3.97 -0.21 -8.63
N LEU A 195 4.23 -1.43 -8.13
CA LEU A 195 5.47 -2.17 -8.33
C LEU A 195 5.89 -2.18 -9.81
N ILE A 196 4.92 -2.32 -10.71
CA ILE A 196 5.13 -2.48 -12.15
C ILE A 196 4.83 -1.17 -12.88
N VAL A 197 3.62 -0.62 -12.77
CA VAL A 197 3.23 0.52 -13.61
C VAL A 197 3.97 1.81 -13.26
N HIS A 198 4.14 2.11 -11.98
CA HIS A 198 4.79 3.36 -11.60
C HIS A 198 6.28 3.31 -11.93
N THR A 199 6.94 2.19 -11.64
CA THR A 199 8.36 2.02 -11.87
C THR A 199 8.65 2.03 -13.38
N VAL A 200 8.06 1.12 -14.16
CA VAL A 200 8.30 1.05 -15.61
C VAL A 200 7.85 2.34 -16.30
N GLY A 201 6.63 2.81 -16.01
CA GLY A 201 6.06 3.99 -16.64
C GLY A 201 6.89 5.24 -16.41
N THR A 202 7.39 5.46 -15.18
CA THR A 202 8.18 6.64 -14.84
C THR A 202 9.60 6.53 -15.38
N ILE A 203 10.29 5.41 -15.17
CA ILE A 203 11.70 5.23 -15.55
C ILE A 203 11.86 5.37 -17.07
N MET A 204 10.94 4.80 -17.84
CA MET A 204 10.95 4.89 -19.30
C MET A 204 10.52 6.27 -19.84
N SER A 205 10.06 7.17 -18.97
CA SER A 205 9.52 8.48 -19.36
C SER A 205 10.20 9.67 -18.70
N VAL A 206 11.31 9.50 -17.97
CA VAL A 206 11.95 10.60 -17.20
C VAL A 206 12.21 11.84 -18.07
N ALA A 207 12.83 11.67 -19.24
CA ALA A 207 13.09 12.77 -20.16
C ALA A 207 11.79 13.47 -20.63
N ARG A 208 10.72 12.70 -20.86
CA ARG A 208 9.40 13.24 -21.23
C ARG A 208 8.75 13.99 -20.06
N ILE A 209 8.84 13.45 -18.84
CA ILE A 209 8.32 14.05 -17.60
C ILE A 209 8.94 15.45 -17.42
N GLU A 210 10.27 15.53 -17.42
CA GLU A 210 10.98 16.80 -17.20
C GLU A 210 10.74 17.82 -18.31
N HIS A 211 10.66 17.36 -19.57
CA HIS A 211 10.36 18.23 -20.70
C HIS A 211 8.90 18.74 -20.70
N SER A 212 7.97 17.93 -20.19
CA SER A 212 6.53 18.23 -20.21
C SER A 212 6.11 19.38 -19.30
N LYS A 213 6.91 19.68 -18.26
CA LYS A 213 6.58 20.67 -17.21
C LYS A 213 5.18 20.47 -16.61
N GLY A 214 4.80 19.21 -16.40
CA GLY A 214 3.51 18.81 -15.81
C GLY A 214 2.37 18.62 -16.82
N ASP A 215 2.68 18.64 -18.12
CA ASP A 215 1.74 18.23 -19.17
C ASP A 215 2.07 16.84 -19.72
N PHE A 216 1.91 15.86 -18.83
CA PHE A 216 2.22 14.47 -19.07
C PHE A 216 1.19 13.55 -18.40
N TRP A 217 0.76 12.51 -19.11
CA TRP A 217 -0.11 11.44 -18.64
C TRP A 217 0.58 10.09 -18.82
N MET A 218 1.18 9.58 -17.74
CA MET A 218 1.95 8.33 -17.77
C MET A 218 1.17 7.16 -18.38
N TYR A 219 -0.08 6.95 -17.96
CA TYR A 219 -0.89 5.85 -18.48
C TYR A 219 -1.19 5.95 -19.98
N ARG A 220 -1.30 7.18 -20.52
CA ARG A 220 -1.58 7.43 -21.95
C ARG A 220 -0.32 7.38 -22.81
N GLU A 221 0.79 7.87 -22.27
CA GLU A 221 1.99 8.19 -23.05
C GLU A 221 3.10 7.17 -22.90
N SER A 222 3.25 6.54 -21.73
CA SER A 222 4.41 5.68 -21.42
C SER A 222 4.28 4.26 -21.97
N PHE A 223 3.08 3.68 -21.89
CA PHE A 223 2.86 2.25 -22.13
C PHE A 223 2.63 1.92 -23.61
N THR A 224 3.59 2.29 -24.45
CA THR A 224 3.63 1.90 -25.87
C THR A 224 3.81 0.38 -26.03
N PRO A 225 3.55 -0.22 -27.22
CA PRO A 225 3.66 -1.67 -27.40
C PRO A 225 5.01 -2.28 -27.00
N THR A 226 6.12 -1.56 -27.17
CA THR A 226 7.45 -2.01 -26.74
C THR A 226 7.61 -1.94 -25.22
N ILE A 227 7.13 -0.87 -24.58
CA ILE A 227 7.17 -0.74 -23.11
C ILE A 227 6.25 -1.76 -22.45
N MET A 228 5.14 -2.13 -23.08
CA MET A 228 4.28 -3.22 -22.59
C MET A 228 4.97 -4.59 -22.57
N LYS A 229 5.97 -4.83 -23.43
CA LYS A 229 6.78 -6.06 -23.33
C LYS A 229 7.63 -6.05 -22.05
N LEU A 230 8.25 -4.91 -21.74
CA LEU A 230 9.01 -4.73 -20.50
C LEU A 230 8.13 -4.90 -19.26
N VAL A 231 6.89 -4.38 -19.30
CA VAL A 231 5.88 -4.64 -18.26
C VAL A 231 5.62 -6.14 -18.11
N GLY A 232 5.45 -6.86 -19.21
CA GLY A 232 5.25 -8.31 -19.20
C GLY A 232 6.43 -9.08 -18.64
N ASP A 233 7.67 -8.70 -18.99
CA ASP A 233 8.87 -9.37 -18.48
C ASP A 233 9.05 -9.16 -16.97
N LEU A 234 8.82 -7.95 -16.46
CA LEU A 234 8.83 -7.68 -15.01
C LEU A 234 7.70 -8.44 -14.28
N ASP A 235 6.50 -8.49 -14.88
CA ASP A 235 5.37 -9.25 -14.34
C ASP A 235 5.65 -10.76 -14.29
N ALA A 236 6.37 -11.29 -15.29
CA ALA A 236 6.78 -12.69 -15.33
C ALA A 236 7.77 -13.03 -14.20
N GLU A 237 8.71 -12.15 -13.89
CA GLU A 237 9.60 -12.32 -12.72
C GLU A 237 8.81 -12.36 -11.40
N LYS A 238 7.79 -11.51 -11.27
CA LYS A 238 6.87 -11.50 -10.12
C LYS A 238 6.10 -12.81 -10.03
N ILE A 239 5.57 -13.29 -11.16
CA ILE A 239 4.83 -14.56 -11.25
C ILE A 239 5.72 -15.73 -10.84
N ALA A 240 6.96 -15.80 -11.33
CA ALA A 240 7.90 -16.87 -10.97
C ALA A 240 8.16 -16.93 -9.46
N ILE A 241 8.24 -15.77 -8.79
CA ILE A 241 8.34 -15.71 -7.32
C ILE A 241 7.07 -16.26 -6.67
N LEU A 242 5.88 -15.81 -7.10
CA LEU A 242 4.61 -16.28 -6.53
C LEU A 242 4.43 -17.79 -6.67
N GLU A 243 4.74 -18.36 -7.84
CA GLU A 243 4.69 -19.80 -8.10
C GLU A 243 5.61 -20.59 -7.16
N TYR A 244 6.85 -20.11 -6.97
CA TYR A 244 7.80 -20.74 -6.06
C TYR A 244 7.33 -20.74 -4.61
N PHE A 245 6.62 -19.69 -4.20
CA PHE A 245 5.98 -19.61 -2.89
C PHE A 245 4.64 -20.35 -2.79
N GLU A 246 4.17 -21.00 -3.86
CA GLU A 246 2.86 -21.66 -3.96
C GLU A 246 1.71 -20.69 -3.67
N LEU A 247 1.82 -19.47 -4.18
CA LEU A 247 0.81 -18.43 -4.06
C LEU A 247 0.02 -18.29 -5.37
N PRO A 248 -1.24 -17.85 -5.31
CA PRO A 248 -2.03 -17.57 -6.50
C PRO A 248 -1.33 -16.57 -7.39
N THR A 249 -1.31 -16.86 -8.70
CA THR A 249 -0.75 -15.99 -9.71
C THR A 249 -1.86 -15.24 -10.42
N GLN A 250 -1.63 -13.97 -10.69
CA GLN A 250 -2.50 -13.13 -11.51
C GLN A 250 -1.60 -12.16 -12.28
N SER A 251 -1.86 -11.99 -13.58
CA SER A 251 -1.13 -11.00 -14.36
C SER A 251 -1.39 -9.59 -13.84
N PHE A 252 -0.51 -8.66 -14.16
CA PHE A 252 -0.71 -7.25 -13.86
C PHE A 252 -2.05 -6.74 -14.43
N GLY A 253 -2.36 -7.07 -15.68
CA GLY A 253 -3.60 -6.64 -16.34
C GLY A 253 -4.85 -7.15 -15.63
N GLU A 254 -4.89 -8.44 -15.29
CA GLU A 254 -6.02 -9.03 -14.55
C GLU A 254 -6.16 -8.42 -13.15
N SER A 255 -5.04 -8.20 -12.45
CA SER A 255 -5.04 -7.57 -11.12
C SER A 255 -5.58 -6.14 -11.19
N PHE A 256 -5.20 -5.39 -12.22
CA PHE A 256 -5.73 -4.06 -12.49
C PHE A 256 -7.24 -4.11 -12.74
N GLN A 257 -7.67 -4.94 -13.69
CA GLN A 257 -9.08 -5.07 -14.06
C GLN A 257 -9.95 -5.47 -12.86
N PHE A 258 -9.52 -6.46 -12.08
CA PHE A 258 -10.23 -6.98 -10.92
C PHE A 258 -10.59 -5.90 -9.89
N ARG A 259 -9.70 -4.92 -9.69
CA ARG A 259 -9.85 -3.87 -8.68
C ARG A 259 -10.62 -2.67 -9.21
N THR A 260 -10.53 -2.40 -10.51
CA THR A 260 -11.04 -1.18 -11.13
C THR A 260 -12.42 -1.35 -11.76
N TYR A 261 -12.78 -2.54 -12.23
CA TYR A 261 -14.00 -2.77 -12.99
C TYR A 261 -14.89 -3.85 -12.36
N ASP A 262 -16.21 -3.63 -12.37
CA ASP A 262 -17.19 -4.65 -11.99
C ASP A 262 -17.20 -5.81 -13.00
N ASP A 263 -17.23 -5.49 -14.29
CA ASP A 263 -17.20 -6.43 -15.41
C ASP A 263 -15.77 -6.91 -15.72
N LEU A 264 -15.58 -8.22 -15.62
CA LEU A 264 -14.30 -8.89 -15.86
C LEU A 264 -14.30 -9.71 -17.15
N SER A 265 -15.33 -9.58 -17.99
CA SER A 265 -15.44 -10.31 -19.26
C SER A 265 -14.61 -9.71 -20.40
N ALA A 266 -14.28 -8.42 -20.28
CA ALA A 266 -13.41 -7.73 -21.23
C ALA A 266 -11.97 -8.21 -21.11
N ASP A 267 -11.19 -8.05 -22.19
CA ASP A 267 -9.75 -8.25 -22.15
C ASP A 267 -9.10 -7.29 -21.13
N PRO A 268 -8.25 -7.77 -20.20
CA PRO A 268 -7.65 -6.91 -19.18
C PRO A 268 -6.80 -5.77 -19.74
N MET A 269 -6.18 -5.95 -20.92
CA MET A 269 -5.39 -4.91 -21.55
C MET A 269 -6.26 -3.84 -22.22
N GLU A 270 -7.43 -4.21 -22.76
CA GLU A 270 -8.44 -3.25 -23.20
C GLU A 270 -8.98 -2.42 -22.03
N ALA A 271 -9.21 -3.05 -20.87
CA ALA A 271 -9.60 -2.32 -19.66
C ALA A 271 -8.53 -1.29 -19.24
N LEU A 272 -7.25 -1.67 -19.27
CA LEU A 272 -6.14 -0.74 -19.00
C LEU A 272 -6.07 0.40 -20.02
N ARG A 273 -6.23 0.11 -21.32
CA ARG A 273 -6.24 1.13 -22.38
C ARG A 273 -7.40 2.11 -22.20
N HIS A 274 -8.59 1.62 -21.86
CA HIS A 274 -9.73 2.46 -21.56
C HIS A 274 -9.46 3.37 -20.35
N TYR A 275 -8.91 2.83 -19.26
CA TYR A 275 -8.51 3.63 -18.10
C TYR A 275 -7.49 4.71 -18.48
N ALA A 276 -6.45 4.34 -19.22
CA ALA A 276 -5.45 5.30 -19.70
C ALA A 276 -6.12 6.45 -20.46
N GLN A 277 -7.01 6.16 -21.40
CA GLN A 277 -7.63 7.19 -22.22
C GLN A 277 -8.58 8.09 -21.43
N TYR A 278 -9.40 7.54 -20.54
CA TYR A 278 -10.54 8.28 -19.97
C TYR A 278 -10.46 8.54 -18.46
N GLY A 279 -9.76 7.70 -17.70
CA GLY A 279 -9.75 7.74 -16.23
C GLY A 279 -8.42 8.14 -15.60
N SER A 280 -7.30 8.07 -16.32
CA SER A 280 -6.00 8.27 -15.70
C SER A 280 -5.72 9.75 -15.34
N PRO A 281 -5.13 10.01 -14.16
CA PRO A 281 -4.70 11.35 -13.79
C PRO A 281 -3.46 11.79 -14.58
N LYS A 282 -3.11 13.08 -14.45
CA LYS A 282 -1.78 13.57 -14.84
C LYS A 282 -0.69 12.80 -14.10
N GLY A 283 0.42 12.55 -14.78
CA GLY A 283 1.61 11.90 -14.24
C GLY A 283 2.44 12.84 -13.36
N PRO A 284 3.62 12.36 -12.91
CA PRO A 284 4.55 13.17 -12.14
C PRO A 284 5.11 14.34 -12.95
N VAL A 285 5.58 15.37 -12.25
CA VAL A 285 6.15 16.60 -12.84
C VAL A 285 7.68 16.59 -12.90
N ASP A 286 8.32 15.72 -12.11
CA ASP A 286 9.77 15.55 -12.02
C ASP A 286 10.14 14.09 -11.70
N ALA A 287 11.44 13.77 -11.82
CA ALA A 287 11.99 12.45 -11.56
C ALA A 287 12.02 12.08 -10.07
N GLN A 288 11.95 13.05 -9.14
CA GLN A 288 11.97 12.82 -7.69
C GLN A 288 10.60 12.39 -7.13
N THR A 289 9.67 12.01 -8.01
CA THR A 289 8.36 11.47 -7.68
C THR A 289 8.42 10.21 -6.81
N ARG A 290 7.39 10.02 -5.97
CA ARG A 290 7.17 8.79 -5.20
C ARG A 290 7.06 7.53 -6.06
N TYR A 291 6.69 7.67 -7.34
CA TYR A 291 6.70 6.55 -8.30
C TYR A 291 8.08 5.92 -8.46
N ILE A 292 9.15 6.65 -8.12
CA ILE A 292 10.51 6.13 -7.99
C ILE A 292 10.91 6.07 -6.51
N THR A 293 10.80 7.18 -5.78
CA THR A 293 11.37 7.32 -4.43
C THR A 293 10.68 6.46 -3.37
N GLU A 294 9.48 5.95 -3.63
CA GLU A 294 8.75 4.99 -2.79
C GLU A 294 8.70 3.61 -3.44
N ASP A 295 8.20 3.50 -4.67
CA ASP A 295 7.87 2.21 -5.29
C ASP A 295 9.11 1.37 -5.69
N VAL A 296 10.25 2.00 -6.01
CA VAL A 296 11.51 1.28 -6.29
C VAL A 296 12.10 0.66 -5.02
N PRO A 297 12.43 1.44 -3.96
CA PRO A 297 13.02 0.87 -2.76
C PRO A 297 12.07 -0.05 -2.00
N MET A 298 10.76 0.19 -2.02
CA MET A 298 9.81 -0.62 -1.25
C MET A 298 9.30 -1.84 -2.01
N GLY A 299 9.23 -1.74 -3.35
CA GLY A 299 8.73 -2.78 -4.23
C GLY A 299 9.84 -3.57 -4.92
N LEU A 300 10.59 -2.93 -5.83
CA LEU A 300 11.59 -3.62 -6.64
C LEU A 300 12.73 -4.20 -5.80
N CYS A 301 13.27 -3.45 -4.85
CA CYS A 301 14.32 -3.97 -3.96
C CYS A 301 13.83 -5.17 -3.13
N PHE A 302 12.55 -5.17 -2.73
CA PHE A 302 11.95 -6.30 -2.03
C PHE A 302 11.83 -7.52 -2.93
N MET A 303 11.34 -7.34 -4.15
CA MET A 303 11.24 -8.38 -5.17
C MET A 303 12.59 -9.00 -5.51
N SER A 304 13.60 -8.17 -5.77
CA SER A 304 14.99 -8.57 -6.01
C SER A 304 15.57 -9.33 -4.81
N SER A 305 15.29 -8.89 -3.57
CA SER A 305 15.72 -9.59 -2.36
C SER A 305 15.08 -10.97 -2.21
N ILE A 306 13.80 -11.12 -2.54
CA ILE A 306 13.09 -12.40 -2.52
C ILE A 306 13.62 -13.32 -3.63
N GLY A 307 13.81 -12.80 -4.85
CA GLY A 307 14.39 -13.52 -5.97
C GLY A 307 15.74 -14.14 -5.63
N ARG A 308 16.66 -13.36 -5.05
CA ARG A 308 17.96 -13.87 -4.57
C ARG A 308 17.81 -14.99 -3.53
N LYS A 309 16.91 -14.84 -2.56
CA LYS A 309 16.68 -15.85 -1.50
C LYS A 309 16.13 -17.16 -2.07
N ALA A 310 15.26 -17.06 -3.08
CA ALA A 310 14.63 -18.18 -3.77
C ALA A 310 15.49 -18.75 -4.92
N ASN A 311 16.64 -18.14 -5.23
CA ASN A 311 17.45 -18.43 -6.41
C ASN A 311 16.65 -18.32 -7.74
N ILE A 312 15.80 -17.30 -7.83
CA ILE A 312 15.00 -16.96 -9.01
C ILE A 312 15.62 -15.70 -9.64
N PRO A 313 16.02 -15.74 -10.92
CA PRO A 313 16.54 -14.56 -11.61
C PRO A 313 15.47 -13.45 -11.71
N THR A 314 15.87 -12.21 -11.41
CA THR A 314 15.05 -11.00 -11.55
C THR A 314 15.75 -9.91 -12.39
N PRO A 315 16.26 -10.22 -13.60
CA PRO A 315 17.13 -9.33 -14.36
C PRO A 315 16.50 -7.98 -14.73
N VAL A 316 15.20 -7.93 -15.06
CA VAL A 316 14.47 -6.69 -15.35
C VAL A 316 14.32 -5.86 -14.08
N CYS A 317 13.89 -6.47 -12.98
CA CYS A 317 13.81 -5.81 -11.68
C CYS A 317 15.16 -5.19 -11.29
N ASP A 318 16.25 -5.97 -11.37
CA ASP A 318 17.61 -5.55 -11.02
C ASP A 318 18.12 -4.43 -11.93
N ALA A 319 17.80 -4.48 -13.22
CA ALA A 319 18.14 -3.43 -14.18
C ALA A 319 17.41 -2.12 -13.88
N LEU A 320 16.10 -2.16 -13.57
CA LEU A 320 15.32 -0.98 -13.21
C LEU A 320 15.83 -0.32 -11.93
N ILE A 321 16.20 -1.13 -10.92
CA ILE A 321 16.86 -0.62 -9.71
C ILE A 321 18.19 0.06 -10.07
N SER A 322 19.03 -0.61 -10.86
CA SER A 322 20.35 -0.07 -11.23
C SER A 322 20.24 1.26 -12.00
N ILE A 323 19.30 1.34 -12.96
CA ILE A 323 19.05 2.57 -13.73
C ILE A 323 18.59 3.68 -12.80
N THR A 324 17.61 3.44 -11.93
CA THR A 324 17.09 4.47 -11.01
C THR A 324 18.11 4.92 -9.99
N SER A 325 18.91 4.00 -9.46
CA SER A 325 20.03 4.31 -8.59
C SER A 325 21.06 5.21 -9.27
N ALA A 326 21.38 4.94 -10.54
CA ALA A 326 22.25 5.81 -11.34
C ALA A 326 21.61 7.17 -11.64
N MET A 327 20.31 7.21 -11.98
CA MET A 327 19.61 8.48 -12.24
C MET A 327 19.60 9.39 -11.00
N HIS A 328 19.39 8.83 -9.82
CA HIS A 328 19.25 9.58 -8.57
C HIS A 328 20.52 9.66 -7.73
N GLN A 329 21.61 9.05 -8.20
CA GLN A 329 22.89 8.98 -7.47
C GLN A 329 22.69 8.44 -6.04
N LYS A 330 21.89 7.39 -5.92
CA LYS A 330 21.41 6.84 -4.65
C LYS A 330 21.37 5.32 -4.69
N ASP A 331 21.93 4.66 -3.67
CA ASP A 331 21.80 3.21 -3.53
C ASP A 331 20.41 2.86 -2.97
N TYR A 332 19.49 2.47 -3.85
CA TYR A 332 18.15 2.10 -3.45
C TYR A 332 18.08 0.75 -2.74
N CYS A 333 19.04 -0.16 -2.98
CA CYS A 333 19.08 -1.43 -2.27
C CYS A 333 19.57 -1.28 -0.83
N ALA A 334 20.47 -0.33 -0.57
CA ALA A 334 20.97 -0.07 0.78
C ALA A 334 19.89 0.50 1.72
N GLU A 335 19.00 1.35 1.18
CA GLU A 335 17.90 1.98 1.94
C GLU A 335 16.55 1.28 1.73
N GLY A 336 16.50 0.33 0.80
CA GLY A 336 15.28 -0.32 0.34
C GLY A 336 14.88 -1.50 1.20
N ARG A 337 13.62 -1.87 1.05
CA ARG A 337 13.04 -3.02 1.72
C ARG A 337 13.69 -4.30 1.19
N THR A 338 14.36 -5.02 2.07
CA THR A 338 14.96 -6.32 1.80
C THR A 338 14.58 -7.29 2.92
N LEU A 339 14.76 -8.59 2.70
CA LEU A 339 14.56 -9.58 3.76
C LEU A 339 15.42 -9.28 5.01
N GLY A 340 16.64 -8.76 4.79
CA GLY A 340 17.55 -8.37 5.87
C GLY A 340 17.04 -7.17 6.65
N GLN A 341 16.58 -6.12 5.98
CA GLN A 341 15.95 -4.97 6.66
C GLN A 341 14.67 -5.35 7.41
N LEU A 342 13.89 -6.31 6.88
CA LEU A 342 12.72 -6.82 7.56
C LEU A 342 13.05 -7.78 8.72
N GLY A 343 14.33 -8.14 8.93
CA GLY A 343 14.76 -9.05 9.99
C GLY A 343 14.24 -10.48 9.83
N ILE A 344 14.09 -10.95 8.58
CA ILE A 344 13.56 -12.27 8.24
C ILE A 344 14.43 -13.03 7.23
N ASP A 345 15.63 -12.56 6.93
CA ASP A 345 16.56 -13.19 5.99
C ASP A 345 17.20 -14.47 6.52
N HIS A 346 17.28 -14.65 7.84
CA HIS A 346 17.80 -15.86 8.46
C HIS A 346 16.88 -17.08 8.30
N TYR A 347 15.58 -16.87 8.06
CA TYR A 347 14.65 -17.97 7.79
C TYR A 347 14.87 -18.54 6.39
N SER A 348 14.86 -19.86 6.25
CA SER A 348 14.74 -20.54 4.96
C SER A 348 13.39 -20.25 4.30
N VAL A 349 13.27 -20.52 3.00
CA VAL A 349 12.00 -20.38 2.27
C VAL A 349 10.89 -21.23 2.90
N GLY A 350 11.22 -22.47 3.29
CA GLY A 350 10.26 -23.37 3.95
C GLY A 350 9.76 -22.82 5.29
N GLU A 351 10.65 -22.22 6.07
CA GLU A 351 10.29 -21.53 7.31
C GLU A 351 9.42 -20.30 7.03
N LEU A 352 9.77 -19.48 6.03
CA LEU A 352 8.96 -18.33 5.63
C LEU A 352 7.54 -18.73 5.20
N LYS A 353 7.38 -19.81 4.45
CA LYS A 353 6.05 -20.37 4.09
C LYS A 353 5.25 -20.73 5.34
N ASN A 354 5.88 -21.39 6.32
CA ASN A 354 5.22 -21.75 7.57
C ASN A 354 4.92 -20.51 8.45
N ILE A 355 5.82 -19.52 8.48
CA ILE A 355 5.64 -18.26 9.19
C ILE A 355 4.48 -17.47 8.59
N LEU A 356 4.39 -17.34 7.27
CA LEU A 356 3.27 -16.69 6.59
C LEU A 356 1.92 -17.31 6.99
N LYS A 357 1.91 -18.64 7.17
CA LYS A 357 0.70 -19.40 7.53
C LYS A 357 0.31 -19.29 9.00
N LYS A 358 1.27 -19.47 9.92
CA LYS A 358 1.03 -19.67 11.36
C LYS A 358 1.53 -18.53 12.25
N GLY A 359 2.30 -17.61 11.68
CA GLY A 359 2.96 -16.52 12.39
C GLY A 359 4.35 -16.92 12.85
N PHE A 360 5.02 -15.99 13.54
CA PHE A 360 6.33 -16.27 14.13
C PHE A 360 6.24 -17.33 15.24
N PRO A 361 7.23 -18.21 15.38
CA PRO A 361 7.29 -19.13 16.52
C PRO A 361 7.29 -18.34 17.84
N PRO A 362 6.67 -18.87 18.91
CA PRO A 362 6.62 -18.19 20.21
C PRO A 362 8.00 -17.84 20.80
N ASP A 363 9.02 -18.65 20.49
CA ASP A 363 10.38 -18.53 21.04
C ASP A 363 11.41 -17.93 20.05
N ALA A 364 10.94 -17.29 18.98
CA ALA A 364 11.80 -16.86 17.84
C ALA A 364 12.25 -15.40 17.87
#